data_AF-A0A1C1YYG0-F1
#
_entry.id   AF-A0A1C1YYG0-F1
#
_cell.length_a   1.000
_cell.length_b   1.000
_cell.length_c   1.000
_cell.angle_alpha   90.00
_cell.angle_beta   90.00
_cell.angle_gamma   90.00
#
_symmetry.space_group_name_H-M   'P 1'
#
loop_
_entity.id
_entity.type
_entity.pdbx_description
1 polymer ?
#
loop_
_entity_poly.entity_id
_entity_poly.type
_entity_poly.pdbx_seq_one_letter_code
_entity_poly.pdbx_strand_id
1 'polypeptide(L)'
;MMIVLTLTTRLPQNAWRLLEGRGSYFIPEESSIWNFQVDVENAGSGSFWLRGSDPDRYYSLSETTWEYFHIGNENACEGFDPADIATWCELRAAPIPLPR
;
A
#
# COMPACT_ATOMS: atom_id res chain seq x y z
N MET A 1 24.46 -17.06 15.21
CA MET A 1 23.26 -17.51 14.47
C MET A 1 22.42 -16.28 14.15
N MET A 2 22.72 -15.62 13.03
CA MET A 2 22.15 -14.32 12.64
C MET A 2 21.41 -14.51 11.30
N ILE A 3 20.33 -15.28 11.33
CA ILE A 3 19.43 -15.50 10.19
C ILE A 3 17.96 -15.19 10.57
N VAL A 4 17.69 -14.86 11.84
CA VAL A 4 16.31 -14.71 12.35
C VAL A 4 15.77 -13.27 12.24
N LEU A 5 16.60 -12.28 11.92
CA LEU A 5 16.21 -10.85 11.92
C LEU A 5 15.85 -10.27 10.55
N THR A 6 16.01 -11.02 9.46
CA THR A 6 15.82 -10.48 8.09
C THR A 6 14.41 -10.68 7.52
N LEU A 7 13.53 -11.43 8.20
CA LEU A 7 12.15 -11.65 7.73
C LEU A 7 11.12 -10.70 8.35
N THR A 8 11.51 -9.91 9.36
CA THR A 8 10.63 -8.92 10.02
C THR A 8 10.75 -7.51 9.42
N THR A 9 11.69 -7.28 8.51
CA THR A 9 11.87 -5.99 7.84
C THR A 9 11.03 -5.93 6.56
N ARG A 10 10.47 -4.75 6.24
CA ARG A 10 9.62 -4.59 5.04
C ARG A 10 10.39 -4.72 3.74
N LEU A 11 11.68 -4.34 3.74
CA LEU A 11 12.49 -4.29 2.52
C LEU A 11 12.51 -5.64 1.78
N PRO A 12 12.89 -6.78 2.38
CA PRO A 12 12.96 -8.04 1.63
C PRO A 12 11.59 -8.47 1.10
N GLN A 13 10.51 -8.24 1.87
CA GLN A 13 9.15 -8.57 1.46
C GLN A 13 8.70 -7.70 0.27
N ASN A 14 8.90 -6.38 0.36
CA ASN A 14 8.56 -5.46 -0.72
C ASN A 14 9.42 -5.65 -1.96
N ALA A 15 10.72 -5.96 -1.79
CA ALA A 15 11.61 -6.31 -2.90
C ALA A 15 11.13 -7.58 -3.62
N TRP A 16 10.78 -8.62 -2.87
CA TRP A 16 10.24 -9.85 -3.43
C TRP A 16 8.92 -9.62 -4.19
N ARG A 17 7.99 -8.85 -3.59
CA ARG A 17 6.73 -8.48 -4.23
C ARG A 17 6.91 -7.67 -5.51
N LEU A 18 7.86 -6.74 -5.55
CA LEU A 18 8.20 -6.02 -6.78
C LEU A 18 8.72 -6.94 -7.89
N LEU A 19 9.49 -7.99 -7.52
CA LEU A 19 9.99 -8.97 -8.48
C LEU A 19 8.87 -9.90 -9.00
N GLU A 20 8.00 -10.37 -8.13
CA GLU A 20 6.90 -11.29 -8.49
C GLU A 20 5.71 -10.59 -9.15
N GLY A 21 5.45 -9.34 -8.78
CA GLY A 21 4.27 -8.59 -9.20
C GLY A 21 4.22 -8.23 -10.67
N ARG A 22 5.32 -8.39 -11.42
CA ARG A 22 5.43 -8.22 -12.89
C ARG A 22 4.69 -6.97 -13.43
N GLY A 23 4.80 -5.85 -12.72
CA GLY A 23 4.19 -4.56 -13.11
C GLY A 23 2.79 -4.28 -12.55
N SER A 24 2.16 -5.23 -11.87
CA SER A 24 0.89 -5.00 -11.12
C SER A 24 1.14 -4.57 -9.68
N TYR A 25 2.21 -5.07 -9.05
CA TYR A 25 2.65 -4.59 -7.74
C TYR A 25 3.48 -3.31 -7.88
N PHE A 26 3.16 -2.30 -7.08
CA PHE A 26 3.93 -1.08 -6.93
C PHE A 26 3.92 -0.63 -5.47
N ILE A 27 4.81 0.31 -5.15
CA ILE A 27 4.84 0.98 -3.85
C ILE A 27 4.33 2.41 -4.08
N PRO A 28 3.39 2.92 -3.26
CA PRO A 28 2.96 4.32 -3.32
C PRO A 28 4.13 5.29 -3.32
N GLU A 29 4.02 6.40 -4.07
CA GLU A 29 5.09 7.38 -4.20
C GLU A 29 5.36 8.12 -2.88
N GLU A 30 4.34 8.24 -2.03
CA GLU A 30 4.44 8.85 -0.70
C GLU A 30 5.09 7.91 0.32
N SER A 31 5.26 6.63 -0.02
CA SER A 31 5.87 5.62 0.83
C SER A 31 7.24 5.19 0.30
N SER A 32 7.78 4.11 0.88
CA SER A 32 9.02 3.52 0.42
C SER A 32 9.05 2.01 0.61
N ILE A 33 9.98 1.37 -0.08
CA ILE A 33 10.27 -0.06 0.05
C ILE A 33 10.59 -0.49 1.49
N TRP A 34 11.01 0.45 2.34
CA TRP A 34 11.37 0.21 3.73
C TRP A 34 10.19 0.24 4.69
N ASN A 35 9.10 0.94 4.32
CA ASN A 35 8.02 1.26 5.25
C ASN A 35 6.68 0.68 4.83
N PHE A 36 6.42 0.60 3.52
CA PHE A 36 5.13 0.17 3.01
C PHE A 36 4.78 -1.24 3.49
N GLN A 37 3.61 -1.36 4.10
CA GLN A 37 2.98 -2.61 4.51
C GLN A 37 1.73 -2.82 3.67
N VAL A 38 1.57 -4.03 3.14
CA VAL A 38 0.29 -4.46 2.57
C VAL A 38 -0.57 -5.02 3.69
N ASP A 39 -1.78 -4.47 3.81
CA ASP A 39 -2.79 -4.87 4.80
C ASP A 39 -3.83 -5.83 4.20
N VAL A 40 -4.18 -5.60 2.93
CA VAL A 40 -5.10 -6.45 2.16
C VAL A 40 -4.52 -6.67 0.77
N GLU A 41 -4.29 -7.92 0.43
CA GLU A 41 -3.89 -8.36 -0.91
C GLU A 41 -5.13 -8.61 -1.78
N ASN A 42 -4.99 -8.46 -3.09
CA ASN A 42 -5.98 -8.97 -4.03
C ASN A 42 -6.10 -10.50 -3.91
N ALA A 43 -7.32 -11.02 -3.77
CA ALA A 43 -7.58 -12.46 -3.73
C ALA A 43 -7.72 -13.11 -5.11
N GLY A 44 -7.72 -12.31 -6.19
CA GLY A 44 -7.81 -12.76 -7.57
C GLY A 44 -6.49 -13.22 -8.19
N SER A 45 -6.43 -13.25 -9.52
CA SER A 45 -5.27 -13.72 -10.29
C SER A 45 -4.12 -12.72 -10.43
N GLY A 46 -4.28 -11.50 -9.90
CA GLY A 46 -3.29 -10.43 -9.99
C GLY A 46 -2.53 -10.23 -8.68
N SER A 47 -1.25 -9.89 -8.78
CA SER A 47 -0.37 -9.65 -7.64
C SER A 47 -0.28 -8.16 -7.32
N PHE A 48 -1.33 -7.62 -6.72
CA PHE A 48 -1.40 -6.22 -6.28
C PHE A 48 -2.11 -6.12 -4.93
N TRP A 49 -1.86 -5.03 -4.21
CA TRP A 49 -2.49 -4.75 -2.94
C TRP A 49 -3.79 -3.94 -3.13
N LEU A 50 -4.76 -4.16 -2.26
CA LEU A 50 -6.02 -3.40 -2.19
C LEU A 50 -5.97 -2.34 -1.09
N ARG A 51 -5.32 -2.67 0.03
CA ARG A 51 -5.06 -1.73 1.12
C ARG A 51 -3.65 -1.90 1.64
N GLY A 52 -3.06 -0.78 2.04
CA GLY A 52 -1.75 -0.75 2.68
C GLY A 52 -1.61 0.44 3.61
N SER A 53 -0.50 0.45 4.33
CA SER A 53 -0.19 1.47 5.32
C SER A 53 1.32 1.64 5.45
N ASP A 54 1.71 2.78 6.00
CA ASP A 54 3.05 3.02 6.51
C ASP A 54 2.95 3.84 7.82
N PRO A 55 4.07 4.25 8.44
CA PRO A 55 4.03 5.00 9.69
C PRO A 55 3.34 6.36 9.64
N ASP A 56 3.04 6.91 8.46
CA ASP A 56 2.50 8.27 8.30
C ASP A 56 1.16 8.29 7.53
N ARG A 57 0.82 7.23 6.79
CA ARG A 57 -0.30 7.20 5.84
C ARG A 57 -0.98 5.84 5.71
N TYR A 58 -2.24 5.91 5.32
CA TYR A 58 -3.02 4.77 4.83
C TYR A 58 -3.24 4.90 3.32
N TYR A 59 -3.32 3.75 2.63
CA TYR A 59 -3.45 3.65 1.19
C TYR A 59 -4.56 2.68 0.79
N SER A 60 -5.30 2.98 -0.28
CA SER A 60 -6.30 2.10 -0.86
C SER A 60 -6.30 2.17 -2.38
N LEU A 61 -6.30 1.02 -3.05
CA LEU A 61 -6.36 0.91 -4.49
C LEU A 61 -7.81 0.76 -4.95
N SER A 62 -8.24 1.59 -5.89
CA SER A 62 -9.53 1.42 -6.56
C SER A 62 -9.39 0.46 -7.74
N GLU A 63 -10.06 -0.68 -7.62
CA GLU A 63 -10.14 -1.67 -8.70
C GLU A 63 -10.96 -1.16 -9.90
N THR A 64 -11.79 -0.14 -9.72
CA THR A 64 -12.63 0.41 -10.80
C THR A 64 -11.90 1.45 -11.63
N THR A 65 -11.21 2.38 -10.96
CA THR A 65 -10.55 3.51 -11.63
C THR A 65 -9.08 3.25 -11.90
N TRP A 66 -8.48 2.23 -11.27
CA TRP A 66 -7.04 1.95 -11.35
C TRP A 66 -6.22 3.19 -10.94
N GLU A 67 -6.64 3.78 -9.82
CA GLU A 67 -5.97 4.84 -9.08
C GLU A 67 -5.85 4.41 -7.63
N TYR A 68 -4.81 4.87 -6.92
CA TYR A 68 -4.75 4.66 -5.49
C TYR A 68 -4.97 5.97 -4.75
N PHE A 69 -5.58 5.84 -3.58
CA PHE A 69 -5.87 6.93 -2.68
C PHE A 69 -5.01 6.81 -1.44
N HIS A 70 -4.71 7.95 -0.83
CA HIS A 70 -3.99 7.98 0.43
C HIS A 70 -4.54 9.06 1.37
N ILE A 71 -4.35 8.85 2.66
CA ILE A 71 -4.67 9.82 3.72
C ILE A 71 -3.62 9.73 4.83
N GLY A 72 -3.35 10.85 5.51
CA GLY A 72 -2.47 10.86 6.68
C GLY A 72 -3.05 10.05 7.83
N ASN A 73 -2.21 9.37 8.61
CA ASN A 73 -2.68 8.66 9.81
C ASN A 73 -3.07 9.62 10.95
N GLU A 74 -2.39 10.76 11.03
CA GLU A 74 -2.82 11.93 11.78
C GLU A 74 -3.75 12.76 10.87
N ASN A 75 -5.06 12.57 11.03
CA ASN A 75 -6.09 13.30 10.31
C ASN A 75 -7.26 13.67 11.24
N ALA A 76 -8.11 14.59 10.80
CA ALA A 76 -9.26 15.07 11.57
C ALA A 76 -10.60 14.51 11.05
N CYS A 77 -10.58 13.38 10.33
CA CYS A 77 -11.81 12.80 9.79
C CYS A 77 -12.65 12.20 10.90
N GLU A 78 -13.88 12.68 11.02
CA GLU A 78 -14.84 12.13 11.97
C GLU A 78 -15.20 10.69 11.59
N GLY A 79 -15.13 9.77 12.56
CA GLY A 79 -15.42 8.35 12.31
C GLY A 79 -14.41 7.64 11.42
N PHE A 80 -13.17 8.17 11.32
CA PHE A 80 -12.10 7.58 10.53
C PHE A 80 -11.88 6.09 10.82
N ASP A 81 -11.94 5.27 9.77
CA ASP A 81 -11.58 3.85 9.77
C ASP A 81 -10.58 3.56 8.64
N PRO A 82 -9.35 3.11 8.95
CA PRO A 82 -8.38 2.68 7.94
C PRO A 82 -8.86 1.58 6.98
N ALA A 83 -9.88 0.82 7.39
CA ALA A 83 -10.43 -0.27 6.59
C ALA A 83 -11.59 0.14 5.70
N ASP A 84 -12.18 1.32 5.92
CA ASP A 84 -13.29 1.83 5.15
C ASP A 84 -12.93 3.18 4.51
N ILE A 85 -12.60 3.13 3.21
CA ILE A 85 -12.25 4.30 2.42
C ILE A 85 -13.37 5.35 2.39
N ALA A 86 -14.64 4.96 2.61
CA ALA A 86 -15.75 5.91 2.65
C ALA A 86 -15.66 6.89 3.83
N THR A 87 -14.89 6.53 4.87
CA THR A 87 -14.63 7.40 6.04
C THR A 87 -13.47 8.38 5.83
N TRP A 88 -12.77 8.30 4.69
CA TRP A 88 -11.59 9.12 4.41
C TRP A 88 -12.01 10.48 3.84
N CYS A 89 -12.13 11.47 4.70
CA CYS A 89 -12.63 12.80 4.35
C CYS A 89 -11.65 13.67 3.53
N GLU A 90 -10.34 13.40 3.62
CA GLU A 90 -9.28 14.11 2.88
C GLU A 90 -8.55 13.20 1.89
N LEU A 91 -9.33 12.49 1.07
CA LEU A 91 -8.83 11.56 0.06
C LEU A 91 -7.93 12.26 -0.97
N ARG A 92 -6.67 11.80 -1.09
CA ARG A 92 -5.75 12.26 -2.14
C ARG A 92 -5.47 11.10 -3.09
N ALA A 93 -5.86 11.26 -4.35
CA ALA A 93 -5.58 10.30 -5.39
C ALA A 93 -4.19 10.56 -5.99
N ALA A 94 -3.42 9.49 -6.21
CA ALA A 94 -2.21 9.51 -6.99
C ALA A 94 -2.33 8.50 -8.14
N PRO A 95 -1.79 8.82 -9.33
CA PRO A 95 -1.85 7.93 -10.47
C PRO A 95 -1.08 6.64 -10.16
N ILE A 96 -1.55 5.50 -10.65
CA ILE A 96 -0.76 4.27 -10.55
C ILE A 96 0.54 4.46 -11.33
N PRO A 97 1.70 4.15 -10.73
CA PRO A 97 2.95 4.15 -11.45
C PRO A 97 2.87 3.18 -12.63
N LEU A 98 3.00 3.69 -13.85
CA LEU A 98 3.09 2.83 -15.03
C LEU A 98 4.41 2.04 -14.97
N PRO A 99 4.40 0.74 -15.32
CA PRO A 99 5.63 -0.02 -15.48
C PRO A 99 6.50 0.69 -16.54
N ARG A 100 7.68 1.17 -16.14
CA ARG A 100 8.69 1.74 -17.04
C ARG A 100 9.47 0.63 -17.74
#